data_AF-A0A257MHQ4-F1
#
_entry.id   AF-A0A257MHQ4-F1
#
_cell.length_a   1.000
_cell.length_b   1.000
_cell.length_c   1.000
_cell.angle_alpha   90.00
_cell.angle_beta   90.00
_cell.angle_gamma   90.00
#
_symmetry.space_group_name_H-M   'P 1'
#
loop_
_entity.id
_entity.type
_entity.pdbx_description
1 polymer ?
#
loop_
_entity_poly.entity_id
_entity_poly.type
_entity_poly.pdbx_seq_one_letter_code
_entity_poly.pdbx_strand_id
1 'polypeptide(L)'
;MMEIEKEMDVQDSHILARQKTKEREILLDYDYKKCAGCSICVALCPKNALQEGPLQEIAKGLDAPPVLIDLDACAFCGMCVNFCPTKAFKMTLRELPQDKDTQEAAESAGAQA
;
A
#
# COMPACT_ATOMS: atom_id res chain seq x y z
N MET A 1 -12.53 -0.71 -22.40
CA MET A 1 -11.36 -1.28 -21.70
C MET A 1 -11.12 -0.39 -20.49
N MET A 2 -11.26 -0.91 -19.27
CA MET A 2 -10.96 -0.14 -18.06
C MET A 2 -9.44 -0.06 -17.93
N GLU A 3 -8.89 1.16 -17.98
CA GLU A 3 -7.46 1.41 -17.79
C GLU A 3 -7.19 1.44 -16.28
N ILE A 4 -6.45 0.43 -15.80
CA ILE A 4 -6.00 0.34 -14.42
C ILE A 4 -4.49 0.55 -14.45
N GLU A 5 -4.04 1.60 -13.81
CA GLU A 5 -2.62 1.89 -13.62
C GLU A 5 -2.22 1.48 -12.20
N LYS A 6 -1.09 0.79 -12.07
CA LYS A 6 -0.51 0.46 -10.78
C LYS A 6 0.92 0.95 -10.73
N GLU A 7 1.28 1.56 -9.61
CA GLU A 7 2.66 2.01 -9.35
C GLU A 7 3.05 1.65 -7.92
N MET A 8 4.35 1.50 -7.70
CA MET A 8 4.91 1.26 -6.37
C MET A 8 6.16 2.11 -6.21
N ASP A 9 6.18 2.86 -5.12
CA ASP A 9 7.26 3.78 -4.75
C ASP A 9 7.74 3.47 -3.33
N VAL A 10 9.01 3.75 -3.04
CA VAL A 10 9.60 3.50 -1.71
C VAL A 10 10.10 4.82 -1.14
N GLN A 11 9.51 5.23 -0.01
CA GLN A 11 9.83 6.46 0.72
C GLN A 11 10.25 6.11 2.14
N ASP A 12 11.54 6.15 2.44
CA ASP A 12 12.11 5.68 3.71
C ASP A 12 11.65 4.25 4.04
N SER A 13 10.88 4.06 5.12
CA SER A 13 10.31 2.77 5.50
C SER A 13 8.95 2.45 4.89
N HIS A 14 8.41 3.35 4.09
CA HIS A 14 7.08 3.25 3.51
C HIS A 14 7.15 2.74 2.08
N ILE A 15 6.54 1.58 1.84
CA ILE A 15 6.29 1.04 0.50
C ILE A 15 4.88 1.45 0.11
N LEU A 16 4.78 2.35 -0.86
CA LEU A 16 3.55 2.98 -1.31
C LEU A 16 3.10 2.33 -2.62
N ALA A 17 2.15 1.40 -2.54
CA ALA A 17 1.52 0.78 -3.70
C ALA A 17 0.24 1.55 -4.05
N ARG A 18 0.13 2.06 -5.28
CA ARG A 18 -1.07 2.77 -5.76
C ARG A 18 -1.76 1.99 -6.88
N GLN A 19 -3.08 2.00 -6.85
CA GLN A 19 -3.93 1.60 -7.97
C GLN A 19 -4.79 2.79 -8.35
N LYS A 20 -4.65 3.25 -9.58
CA LYS A 20 -5.38 4.38 -10.13
C LYS A 20 -6.29 3.91 -11.25
N THR A 21 -7.53 4.36 -11.19
CA THR A 21 -8.49 4.32 -12.29
C THR A 21 -8.85 5.75 -12.66
N LYS A 22 -9.75 5.93 -13.63
CA LYS A 22 -10.27 7.25 -13.99
C LYS A 22 -10.99 7.92 -12.83
N GLU A 23 -11.66 7.15 -11.97
CA GLU A 23 -12.61 7.63 -10.96
C GLU A 23 -12.04 7.64 -9.55
N ARG A 24 -11.01 6.83 -9.28
CA ARG A 24 -10.47 6.68 -7.94
C ARG A 24 -9.02 6.28 -7.94
N GLU A 25 -8.38 6.58 -6.83
CA GLU A 25 -7.03 6.15 -6.47
C GLU A 25 -7.09 5.42 -5.14
N ILE A 26 -6.47 4.25 -5.07
CA ILE A 26 -6.27 3.50 -3.84
C ILE A 26 -4.78 3.49 -3.55
N LEU A 27 -4.39 3.96 -2.36
CA LEU A 27 -3.04 3.87 -1.84
C LEU A 27 -3.00 2.82 -0.73
N LEU A 28 -2.16 1.79 -0.90
CA LEU A 28 -1.74 0.88 0.16
C LEU A 28 -0.35 1.32 0.62
N ASP A 29 -0.29 1.84 1.84
CA ASP A 29 0.93 2.27 2.52
C ASP A 29 1.39 1.18 3.49
N TYR A 30 2.57 0.62 3.27
CA TYR A 30 3.20 -0.38 4.12
C TYR A 30 4.47 0.18 4.78
N ASP A 31 4.38 0.46 6.08
CA ASP A 31 5.53 0.84 6.91
C ASP A 31 6.23 -0.42 7.43
N TYR A 32 7.29 -0.83 6.75
CA TYR A 32 7.95 -2.09 7.06
C TYR A 32 8.71 -2.07 8.40
N LYS A 33 9.02 -0.89 8.96
CA LYS A 33 9.61 -0.76 10.29
C LYS A 33 8.61 -1.05 11.42
N LYS A 34 7.31 -0.96 11.16
CA LYS A 34 6.25 -1.41 12.08
C LYS A 34 5.91 -2.89 11.91
N CYS A 35 6.47 -3.56 10.91
CA CYS A 35 6.14 -4.94 10.61
C CYS A 35 6.88 -5.90 11.54
N ALA A 36 6.14 -6.74 12.25
CA ALA A 36 6.73 -7.77 13.12
C ALA A 36 7.15 -9.06 12.38
N GLY A 37 6.94 -9.16 11.05
CA GLY A 37 7.26 -10.37 10.29
C GLY A 37 6.42 -11.61 10.66
N CYS A 38 5.19 -11.42 11.13
CA CYS A 38 4.31 -12.52 11.60
C CYS A 38 3.60 -13.34 10.50
N SER A 39 3.74 -12.95 9.23
CA SER A 39 3.20 -13.64 8.05
C SER A 39 1.67 -13.83 7.98
N ILE A 40 0.88 -13.22 8.88
CA ILE A 40 -0.59 -13.28 8.83
C ILE A 40 -1.13 -12.77 7.49
N CYS A 41 -0.62 -11.62 7.02
CA CYS A 41 -1.03 -11.02 5.75
C CYS A 41 -0.70 -11.90 4.53
N VAL A 42 0.41 -12.66 4.59
CA VAL A 42 0.81 -13.61 3.55
C VAL A 42 -0.22 -14.73 3.46
N ALA A 43 -0.58 -15.33 4.60
CA ALA A 43 -1.50 -16.46 4.65
C ALA A 43 -2.94 -16.14 4.18
N LEU A 44 -3.41 -14.90 4.42
CA LEU A 44 -4.77 -14.49 4.10
C LEU A 44 -4.93 -13.89 2.69
N CYS A 45 -3.84 -13.61 1.97
CA CYS A 45 -3.92 -12.85 0.74
C CYS A 45 -4.57 -13.71 -0.37
N PRO A 46 -5.77 -13.37 -0.87
CA PRO A 46 -6.52 -14.22 -1.79
C PRO A 46 -5.86 -14.33 -3.17
N LYS A 47 -4.91 -13.44 -3.45
CA LYS A 47 -4.16 -13.38 -4.71
C LYS A 47 -2.72 -13.84 -4.56
N ASN A 48 -2.30 -14.27 -3.37
CA ASN A 48 -0.91 -14.60 -3.06
C ASN A 48 0.08 -13.48 -3.44
N ALA A 49 -0.34 -12.22 -3.33
CA ALA A 49 0.44 -11.05 -3.71
C ALA A 49 1.48 -10.63 -2.64
N LEU A 50 1.58 -11.37 -1.54
CA LEU A 50 2.48 -11.09 -0.43
C LEU A 50 3.36 -12.30 -0.17
N GLN A 51 4.64 -12.07 0.09
CA GLN A 51 5.62 -13.10 0.41
C GLN A 51 6.50 -12.68 1.59
N GLU A 52 7.09 -13.65 2.28
CA GLU A 52 8.04 -13.37 3.35
C GLU A 52 9.33 -12.76 2.77
N GLY A 53 9.81 -11.69 3.40
CA GLY A 53 11.12 -11.12 3.13
C GLY A 53 12.26 -11.91 3.80
N PRO A 54 13.48 -11.38 3.81
CA PRO A 54 14.66 -12.05 4.38
C PRO A 54 14.70 -11.94 5.91
N LEU A 55 13.73 -12.55 6.61
CA LEU A 55 13.53 -12.42 8.07
C LEU A 55 14.79 -12.71 8.90
N GLN A 56 15.57 -13.71 8.51
CA GLN A 56 16.81 -14.09 9.20
C GLN A 56 17.89 -13.02 9.11
N GLU A 57 18.00 -12.34 7.96
CA GLU A 57 18.97 -11.28 7.77
C GLU A 57 18.50 -9.98 8.42
N ILE A 58 17.19 -9.72 8.44
CA ILE A 58 16.58 -8.61 9.18
C ILE A 58 16.88 -8.76 10.68
N ALA A 59 16.75 -9.97 11.23
CA ALA A 59 17.11 -10.25 12.63
C ALA A 59 18.60 -10.02 12.95
N LYS A 60 19.48 -10.06 11.94
CA LYS A 60 20.91 -9.75 12.05
C LYS A 60 21.24 -8.27 11.78
N GLY A 61 20.24 -7.44 11.49
CA GLY A 61 20.40 -6.00 11.30
C GLY A 61 20.30 -5.51 9.86
N LEU A 62 19.88 -6.35 8.90
CA LEU A 62 19.57 -5.89 7.55
C LEU A 62 18.33 -4.97 7.58
N ASP A 63 18.46 -3.74 7.06
CA ASP A 63 17.33 -2.85 6.84
C ASP A 63 16.59 -3.28 5.56
N ALA A 64 15.62 -4.19 5.73
CA ALA A 64 14.81 -4.72 4.64
C ALA A 64 13.37 -5.00 5.12
N PRO A 65 12.39 -4.99 4.21
CA PRO A 65 11.01 -5.25 4.56
C PRO A 65 10.77 -6.73 4.93
N PRO A 66 10.12 -7.02 6.08
CA PRO A 66 9.75 -8.39 6.45
C PRO A 66 8.73 -9.06 5.53
N VAL A 67 7.99 -8.28 4.73
CA VAL A 67 7.00 -8.76 3.75
C VAL A 67 7.23 -8.04 2.43
N LEU A 68 7.26 -8.79 1.33
CA LEU A 68 7.38 -8.28 -0.04
C LEU A 68 6.01 -8.26 -0.71
N ILE A 69 5.77 -7.26 -1.57
CA ILE A 69 4.51 -7.06 -2.28
C ILE A 69 4.71 -7.25 -3.78
N ASP A 70 3.98 -8.19 -4.38
CA ASP A 70 3.79 -8.29 -5.82
C ASP A 70 2.63 -7.37 -6.22
N LEU A 71 2.98 -6.21 -6.79
CA LEU A 71 2.01 -5.20 -7.19
C LEU A 71 1.07 -5.68 -8.31
N ASP A 72 1.58 -6.46 -9.24
CA ASP A 72 0.81 -6.95 -10.38
C ASP A 72 -0.29 -7.90 -9.91
N ALA A 73 0.03 -8.78 -8.96
CA ALA A 73 -0.92 -9.70 -8.33
C ALA A 73 -1.86 -9.01 -7.33
N CYS A 74 -1.44 -7.90 -6.69
CA CYS A 74 -2.21 -7.23 -5.65
C CYS A 74 -3.57 -6.74 -6.15
N ALA A 75 -4.65 -7.19 -5.50
CA ALA A 75 -6.02 -6.77 -5.83
C ALA A 75 -6.53 -5.59 -4.98
N PHE A 76 -5.68 -4.99 -4.14
CA PHE A 76 -6.06 -3.87 -3.28
C PHE A 76 -7.31 -4.15 -2.40
N CYS A 77 -7.46 -5.41 -1.95
CA CYS A 77 -8.64 -5.86 -1.19
C CYS A 77 -8.67 -5.46 0.29
N GLY A 78 -7.57 -4.93 0.84
CA GLY A 78 -7.51 -4.43 2.21
C GLY A 78 -7.38 -5.47 3.33
N MET A 79 -7.33 -6.78 3.02
CA MET A 79 -7.21 -7.78 4.11
C MET A 79 -5.90 -7.65 4.92
N CYS A 80 -4.78 -7.29 4.27
CA CYS A 80 -3.53 -7.04 4.98
C CYS A 80 -3.64 -5.90 5.99
N VAL A 81 -4.46 -4.88 5.71
CA VAL A 81 -4.75 -3.77 6.63
C VAL A 81 -5.60 -4.25 7.79
N ASN A 82 -6.67 -5.00 7.51
CA ASN A 82 -7.65 -5.40 8.52
C ASN A 82 -7.08 -6.37 9.56
N PHE A 83 -6.15 -7.24 9.16
CA PHE A 83 -5.61 -8.30 10.02
C PHE A 83 -4.19 -8.05 10.53
N CYS A 84 -3.56 -6.92 10.17
CA CYS A 84 -2.22 -6.61 10.67
C CYS A 84 -2.26 -6.20 12.16
N PRO A 85 -1.71 -7.01 13.09
CA PRO A 85 -1.80 -6.72 14.52
C PRO A 85 -1.00 -5.46 14.91
N THR A 86 0.06 -5.13 14.16
CA THR A 86 0.91 -3.95 14.40
C THR A 86 0.49 -2.72 13.60
N LYS A 87 -0.59 -2.82 12.80
CA LYS A 87 -1.07 -1.73 11.92
C LYS A 87 0.04 -1.19 11.00
N ALA A 88 0.90 -2.07 10.51
CA ALA A 88 1.97 -1.74 9.56
C ALA A 88 1.44 -1.38 8.16
N PHE A 89 0.24 -1.85 7.81
CA PHE A 89 -0.44 -1.50 6.57
C PHE A 89 -1.54 -0.47 6.83
N LYS A 90 -1.67 0.50 5.93
CA LYS A 90 -2.77 1.47 5.85
C LYS A 90 -3.28 1.53 4.43
N MET A 91 -4.59 1.74 4.27
CA MET A 91 -5.18 1.94 2.95
C MET A 91 -6.01 3.22 2.93
N THR A 92 -5.84 3.99 1.88
CA THR A 92 -6.57 5.23 1.63
C THR A 92 -7.21 5.15 0.26
N LEU A 93 -8.48 5.55 0.17
CA LEU A 93 -9.20 5.69 -1.08
C LEU A 93 -9.47 7.18 -1.30
N ARG A 94 -9.13 7.67 -2.49
CA ARG A 94 -9.42 9.02 -2.96
C ARG A 94 -10.28 8.92 -4.21
N GLU A 95 -11.38 9.64 -4.25
CA GLU A 95 -12.16 9.85 -5.46
C GLU A 95 -11.49 10.94 -6.31
N LEU A 96 -11.37 10.71 -7.61
CA LEU A 96 -10.75 11.65 -8.55
C LEU A 96 -11.85 12.38 -9.35
N PRO A 97 -11.83 13.72 -9.38
CA PRO A 97 -12.77 14.50 -10.20
C PRO A 97 -12.70 14.06 -11.67
N GLN A 98 -13.86 13.93 -12.32
CA GLN A 98 -13.98 13.35 -13.67
C GLN A 98 -13.76 14.36 -14.81
N ASP A 99 -13.33 15.59 -14.50
CA ASP A 99 -13.47 16.70 -15.42
C ASP A 99 -12.24 17.63 -15.37
N LYS A 100 -11.72 17.93 -16.58
CA LYS A 100 -10.45 18.65 -16.82
C LYS A 100 -10.45 20.13 -16.40
N ASP A 101 -11.53 20.61 -15.78
CA ASP A 101 -11.70 22.03 -15.41
C ASP A 101 -11.74 22.28 -13.89
N THR A 102 -11.65 21.26 -13.03
CA THR A 102 -11.72 21.43 -11.55
C THR A 102 -10.43 21.00 -10.84
N GLN A 103 -9.28 21.19 -11.48
CA GLN A 103 -7.98 20.92 -10.84
C GLN A 103 -7.57 21.98 -9.79
N GLU A 104 -8.29 23.10 -9.66
CA GLU A 104 -7.91 24.20 -8.75
C GLU A 104 -8.49 24.11 -7.31
N ALA A 105 -9.33 23.13 -6.97
CA ALA A 105 -9.98 23.10 -5.63
C ALA A 105 -9.34 22.14 -4.62
N ALA A 106 -8.69 21.05 -5.05
CA ALA A 106 -8.27 19.97 -4.16
C ALA A 106 -6.97 20.24 -3.37
N GLU A 107 -6.23 21.30 -3.69
CA GLU A 107 -5.03 21.73 -2.95
C GLU A 107 -5.35 22.62 -1.73
N SER A 108 -6.61 23.01 -1.52
CA SER A 108 -7.00 23.96 -0.46
C SER A 108 -7.53 23.32 0.84
N ALA A 109 -7.70 21.99 0.89
CA ALA A 109 -8.21 21.29 2.08
C ALA A 109 -7.11 20.62 2.94
N GLY A 110 -5.86 21.03 2.76
CA GLY A 110 -4.72 20.72 3.65
C GLY A 110 -4.46 21.81 4.70
N ALA A 111 -5.45 22.65 5.00
CA ALA A 111 -5.36 23.65 6.05
C ALA A 111 -6.28 23.26 7.21
N GLN A 112 -5.76 23.48 8.42
CA GLN A 112 -6.41 23.50 9.75
C GLN A 112 -6.23 22.18 10.52
N ALA A 113 -5.61 22.14 11.70
CA ALA A 113 -5.34 23.19 12.69
C ALA A 113 -4.05 22.90 13.49
#